data_AF-A0A453T408-F1
#
_entry.id   AF-A0A453T408-F1
#
_cell.length_a   1.000
_cell.length_b   1.000
_cell.length_c   1.000
_cell.angle_alpha   90.00
_cell.angle_beta   90.00
_cell.angle_gamma   90.00
#
_symmetry.space_group_name_H-M   'P 1'
#
loop_
_entity.id
_entity.type
_entity.pdbx_description
1 polymer ?
#
loop_
_entity_poly.entity_id
_entity_poly.type
_entity_poly.pdbx_seq_one_letter_code
_entity_poly.pdbx_strand_id
1 'polypeptide(L)'
;MTMVMTSANASSLATNNSSSTAIQSALASGIGGAGHAVARWPRTVFVLGAMTCLSVSAAAHLLASHSRRFNRLFWQLDYAGIAVMIVASFFPPVYYTFLGSPVAQLAYLSAITLLGVLVVAALLVPARSSPRLRHLRAGLFVSMGLSGVVPALHALWLNWGHPECYLALSLELAMGLVYATGAGFYVARVPERWRPGMFDCVGHSHQIFHVLVLVGAVTHYAATAILIGWRDALAAAASALL
;
A
#
# COMPACT_ATOMS: atom_id res chain seq x y z
N MET A 1 -13.02 17.34 -71.04
CA MET A 1 -12.58 18.08 -69.84
C MET A 1 -13.76 18.15 -68.88
N THR A 2 -13.84 17.22 -67.94
CA THR A 2 -14.56 17.35 -66.65
C THR A 2 -14.28 16.09 -65.82
N MET A 3 -13.34 16.19 -64.89
CA MET A 3 -13.15 15.19 -63.83
C MET A 3 -14.25 15.39 -62.79
N VAL A 4 -15.00 14.32 -62.50
CA VAL A 4 -15.94 14.27 -61.38
C VAL A 4 -15.14 13.86 -60.14
N MET A 5 -14.93 14.80 -59.21
CA MET A 5 -14.46 14.49 -57.86
C MET A 5 -15.65 14.07 -56.99
N THR A 6 -15.68 12.80 -56.57
CA THR A 6 -16.62 12.30 -55.54
C THR A 6 -16.08 12.59 -54.14
N SER A 7 -16.86 13.31 -53.33
CA SER A 7 -16.52 13.68 -51.95
C SER A 7 -16.61 12.48 -50.99
N ALA A 8 -15.51 12.11 -50.36
CA ALA A 8 -15.43 11.07 -49.34
C ALA A 8 -15.33 11.65 -47.91
N ASN A 9 -16.30 12.46 -47.48
CA ASN A 9 -16.21 13.15 -46.18
C ASN A 9 -17.43 13.04 -45.25
N ALA A 10 -18.33 12.07 -45.49
CA ALA A 10 -19.51 11.86 -44.63
C ALA A 10 -19.37 10.71 -43.62
N SER A 11 -18.39 9.82 -43.77
CA SER A 11 -18.21 8.65 -42.89
C SER A 11 -17.31 8.89 -41.66
N SER A 12 -16.50 9.95 -41.66
CA SER A 12 -15.59 10.31 -40.55
C SER A 12 -16.26 11.10 -39.43
N LEU A 13 -17.36 11.81 -39.72
CA LEU A 13 -18.07 12.62 -38.72
C LEU A 13 -19.01 11.76 -37.84
N ALA A 14 -19.62 10.72 -38.42
CA ALA A 14 -20.50 9.80 -37.69
C ALA A 14 -19.74 8.86 -36.73
N THR A 15 -18.53 8.45 -37.09
CA THR A 15 -17.64 7.59 -36.28
C THR A 15 -16.98 8.33 -35.12
N ASN A 16 -16.68 9.62 -35.29
CA ASN A 16 -16.15 10.44 -34.19
C ASN A 16 -17.18 10.72 -33.10
N ASN A 17 -18.47 10.88 -33.45
CA ASN A 17 -19.54 11.09 -32.47
C ASN A 17 -19.87 9.83 -31.66
N SER A 18 -19.83 8.64 -32.28
CA SER A 18 -20.09 7.37 -31.58
C SER A 18 -18.94 6.98 -30.65
N SER A 19 -17.70 7.29 -31.01
CA SER A 19 -16.52 7.05 -30.17
C SER A 19 -16.43 8.01 -28.98
N SER A 20 -16.76 9.28 -29.17
CA SER A 20 -16.76 10.29 -28.11
C SER A 20 -17.96 10.15 -27.16
N THR A 21 -19.13 9.72 -27.65
CA THR A 21 -20.26 9.33 -26.78
C THR A 21 -20.01 8.02 -26.05
N ALA A 22 -19.32 7.04 -26.66
CA ALA A 22 -18.89 5.83 -25.96
C ALA A 22 -17.87 6.15 -24.84
N ILE A 23 -16.89 7.01 -25.11
CA ILE A 23 -15.90 7.45 -24.11
C ILE A 23 -16.55 8.35 -23.04
N GLN A 24 -17.46 9.26 -23.41
CA GLN A 24 -18.24 10.04 -22.45
C GLN A 24 -19.21 9.17 -21.64
N SER A 25 -19.79 8.13 -22.23
CA SER A 25 -20.62 7.17 -21.51
C SER A 25 -19.79 6.24 -20.63
N ALA A 26 -18.56 5.88 -21.00
CA ALA A 26 -17.63 5.12 -20.16
C ALA A 26 -17.06 5.98 -19.02
N LEU A 27 -16.77 7.26 -19.28
CA LEU A 27 -16.40 8.25 -18.27
C LEU A 27 -17.58 8.59 -17.36
N ALA A 28 -18.80 8.71 -17.90
CA ALA A 28 -20.02 8.94 -17.14
C ALA A 28 -20.50 7.67 -16.42
N SER A 29 -20.19 6.46 -16.91
CA SER A 29 -20.39 5.20 -16.18
C SER A 29 -19.33 5.03 -15.10
N GLY A 30 -18.12 5.55 -15.31
CA GLY A 30 -17.08 5.64 -14.29
C GLY A 30 -17.32 6.71 -13.22
N ILE A 31 -18.19 7.69 -13.49
CA ILE A 31 -18.47 8.83 -12.60
C ILE A 31 -19.94 8.88 -12.10
N GLY A 32 -20.87 8.12 -12.69
CA GLY A 32 -22.31 8.35 -12.49
C GLY A 32 -23.26 7.16 -12.68
N GLY A 33 -22.81 5.90 -12.56
CA GLY A 33 -23.70 4.75 -12.75
C GLY A 33 -23.36 3.48 -11.97
N ALA A 34 -23.64 3.44 -10.67
CA ALA A 34 -24.05 2.24 -9.93
C ALA A 34 -24.45 2.64 -8.50
N GLY A 35 -25.60 2.18 -8.01
CA GLY A 35 -26.03 2.47 -6.64
C GLY A 35 -24.96 2.13 -5.60
N HIS A 36 -24.66 3.10 -4.72
CA HIS A 36 -23.93 3.01 -3.43
C HIS A 36 -22.85 1.92 -3.25
N ALA A 37 -22.09 1.53 -4.27
CA ALA A 37 -21.03 0.54 -4.11
C ALA A 37 -19.78 1.19 -3.50
N VAL A 38 -19.32 0.68 -2.36
CA VAL A 38 -18.14 1.21 -1.67
C VAL A 38 -16.88 0.99 -2.53
N ALA A 39 -16.16 2.07 -2.79
CA ALA A 39 -14.99 2.05 -3.67
C ALA A 39 -13.91 1.05 -3.21
N ARG A 40 -13.34 0.28 -4.15
CA ARG A 40 -12.34 -0.77 -3.89
C ARG A 40 -10.90 -0.37 -4.17
N TRP A 41 -10.69 0.78 -4.80
CA TRP A 41 -9.35 1.27 -5.17
C TRP A 41 -8.35 1.34 -4.00
N PRO A 42 -8.72 1.65 -2.73
CA PRO A 42 -7.74 1.71 -1.64
C PRO A 42 -7.11 0.34 -1.37
N ARG A 43 -7.92 -0.73 -1.41
CA ARG A 43 -7.44 -2.12 -1.30
C ARG A 43 -6.48 -2.45 -2.44
N THR A 44 -6.82 -2.05 -3.66
CA THR A 44 -5.96 -2.28 -4.84
C THR A 44 -4.62 -1.57 -4.70
N VAL A 45 -4.60 -0.33 -4.19
CA VAL A 45 -3.36 0.41 -3.90
C VAL A 45 -2.50 -0.34 -2.90
N PHE A 46 -3.08 -0.85 -1.81
CA PHE A 46 -2.35 -1.67 -0.84
C PHE A 46 -1.75 -2.93 -1.49
N VAL A 47 -2.56 -3.71 -2.22
CA VAL A 47 -2.10 -4.95 -2.86
C VAL A 47 -0.97 -4.67 -3.86
N LEU A 48 -1.11 -3.64 -4.71
CA LEU A 48 -0.06 -3.24 -5.64
C LEU A 48 1.21 -2.79 -4.91
N GLY A 49 1.09 -2.04 -3.82
CA GLY A 49 2.22 -1.62 -2.98
C GLY A 49 2.95 -2.82 -2.36
N ALA A 50 2.20 -3.76 -1.79
CA ALA A 50 2.74 -4.99 -1.20
C ALA A 50 3.42 -5.88 -2.25
N MET A 51 2.76 -6.12 -3.39
CA MET A 51 3.34 -6.91 -4.49
C MET A 51 4.60 -6.25 -5.06
N THR A 52 4.60 -4.92 -5.20
CA THR A 52 5.79 -4.17 -5.66
C THR A 52 6.93 -4.33 -4.67
N CYS A 53 6.67 -4.16 -3.36
CA CYS A 53 7.68 -4.34 -2.32
C CYS A 53 8.30 -5.74 -2.36
N LEU A 54 7.46 -6.80 -2.37
CA LEU A 54 7.93 -8.18 -2.39
C LEU A 54 8.67 -8.53 -3.69
N SER A 55 8.21 -8.02 -4.83
CA SER A 55 8.85 -8.27 -6.14
C SER A 55 10.21 -7.58 -6.23
N VAL A 56 10.29 -6.32 -5.81
CA VAL A 56 11.55 -5.57 -5.75
C VAL A 56 12.52 -6.23 -4.77
N SER A 57 12.02 -6.72 -3.63
CA SER A 57 12.84 -7.44 -2.67
C SER A 57 13.41 -8.74 -3.23
N ALA A 58 12.57 -9.55 -3.89
CA ALA A 58 13.00 -10.78 -4.54
C ALA A 58 14.04 -10.51 -5.64
N ALA A 59 13.82 -9.50 -6.49
CA ALA A 59 14.77 -9.08 -7.50
C ALA A 59 16.08 -8.59 -6.89
N ALA A 60 16.01 -7.83 -5.79
CA ALA A 60 17.18 -7.34 -5.09
C ALA A 60 18.03 -8.49 -4.55
N HIS A 61 17.42 -9.45 -3.88
CA HIS A 61 18.13 -10.62 -3.35
C HIS A 61 18.72 -11.51 -4.44
N LEU A 62 18.06 -11.64 -5.59
CA LEU A 62 18.54 -12.45 -6.71
C LEU A 62 19.70 -11.77 -7.46
N LEU A 63 19.63 -10.45 -7.65
CA LEU A 63 20.51 -9.71 -8.56
C LEU A 63 21.60 -8.88 -7.84
N ALA A 64 21.54 -8.76 -6.51
CA ALA A 64 22.52 -7.97 -5.75
C ALA A 64 23.97 -8.48 -5.89
N SER A 65 24.19 -9.76 -6.17
CA SER A 65 25.53 -10.34 -6.34
C SER A 65 26.20 -10.00 -7.68
N HIS A 66 25.46 -9.46 -8.65
CA HIS A 66 25.94 -9.26 -10.02
C HIS A 66 27.09 -8.24 -10.12
N SER A 67 26.98 -7.08 -9.46
CA SER A 67 28.05 -6.08 -9.43
C SER A 67 27.91 -5.12 -8.25
N ARG A 68 28.98 -4.40 -7.90
CA ARG A 68 28.92 -3.40 -6.82
C ARG A 68 27.89 -2.30 -7.08
N ARG A 69 27.65 -1.94 -8.35
CA ARG A 69 26.64 -0.94 -8.73
C ARG A 69 25.23 -1.50 -8.57
N PHE A 70 24.99 -2.71 -9.09
CA PHE A 70 23.70 -3.39 -8.95
C PHE A 70 23.36 -3.69 -7.49
N ASN A 71 24.33 -4.16 -6.70
CA ASN A 71 24.18 -4.35 -5.26
C ASN A 71 23.63 -3.08 -4.58
N ARG A 72 24.25 -1.93 -4.82
CA ARG A 72 23.81 -0.66 -4.21
C ARG A 72 22.39 -0.27 -4.64
N LEU A 73 22.14 -0.31 -5.95
CA LEU A 73 20.83 0.04 -6.51
C LEU A 73 19.72 -0.86 -5.95
N PHE A 74 19.93 -2.17 -5.95
CA PHE A 74 18.91 -3.12 -5.52
C PHE A 74 18.61 -3.02 -4.02
N TRP A 75 19.61 -2.83 -3.16
CA TRP A 75 19.34 -2.58 -1.74
C TRP A 75 18.58 -1.26 -1.52
N GLN A 76 18.88 -0.22 -2.30
CA GLN A 76 18.15 1.04 -2.24
C GLN A 76 16.68 0.88 -2.68
N LEU A 77 16.44 0.13 -3.75
CA LEU A 77 15.10 -0.18 -4.23
C LEU A 77 14.32 -1.06 -3.24
N ASP A 78 14.97 -2.05 -2.62
CA ASP A 78 14.37 -2.88 -1.56
C ASP A 78 13.90 -2.03 -0.37
N TYR A 79 14.74 -1.11 0.10
CA TYR A 79 14.35 -0.16 1.15
C TYR A 79 13.24 0.80 0.73
N ALA A 80 13.24 1.25 -0.53
CA ALA A 80 12.16 2.06 -1.06
C ALA A 80 10.85 1.27 -1.15
N GLY A 81 10.91 -0.01 -1.51
CA GLY A 81 9.77 -0.93 -1.52
C GLY A 81 9.07 -1.01 -0.18
N ILE A 82 9.83 -1.13 0.93
CA ILE A 82 9.27 -1.13 2.30
C ILE A 82 8.51 0.18 2.58
N ALA A 83 9.10 1.33 2.25
CA ALA A 83 8.45 2.61 2.45
C ALA A 83 7.16 2.75 1.62
N VAL A 84 7.18 2.31 0.36
CA VAL A 84 6.00 2.29 -0.52
C VAL A 84 4.90 1.39 0.04
N MET A 85 5.24 0.20 0.55
CA MET A 85 4.28 -0.70 1.18
C MET A 85 3.63 -0.09 2.42
N ILE A 86 4.42 0.58 3.28
CA ILE A 86 3.90 1.28 4.46
C ILE A 86 2.95 2.42 4.04
N VAL A 87 3.31 3.23 3.05
CA VAL A 87 2.43 4.29 2.56
C VAL A 87 1.13 3.69 2.02
N ALA A 88 1.23 2.66 1.19
CA ALA A 88 0.08 2.01 0.56
C ALA A 88 -0.86 1.36 1.59
N SER A 89 -0.35 0.83 2.71
CA SER A 89 -1.18 0.23 3.77
C SER A 89 -1.99 1.25 4.58
N PHE A 90 -1.66 2.54 4.52
CA PHE A 90 -2.48 3.56 5.17
C PHE A 90 -3.75 3.88 4.39
N PHE A 91 -3.76 3.61 3.07
CA PHE A 91 -4.89 3.96 2.20
C PHE A 91 -6.20 3.27 2.60
N PRO A 92 -6.28 1.94 2.72
CA PRO A 92 -7.52 1.28 3.10
C PRO A 92 -8.10 1.74 4.45
N PRO A 93 -7.38 1.62 5.60
CA PRO A 93 -7.98 1.95 6.89
C PRO A 93 -8.38 3.42 6.97
N VAL A 94 -7.52 4.35 6.52
CA VAL A 94 -7.85 5.78 6.53
C VAL A 94 -9.00 6.10 5.59
N TYR A 95 -9.06 5.49 4.40
CA TYR A 95 -10.18 5.74 3.50
C TYR A 95 -11.51 5.29 4.11
N TYR A 96 -11.57 4.03 4.57
CA TYR A 96 -12.82 3.44 5.04
C TYR A 96 -13.27 3.98 6.40
N THR A 97 -12.38 4.35 7.32
CA THR A 97 -12.81 4.88 8.64
C THR A 97 -13.14 6.37 8.60
N PHE A 98 -12.65 7.13 7.61
CA PHE A 98 -12.87 8.58 7.49
C PHE A 98 -13.78 8.99 6.32
N LEU A 99 -14.64 8.10 5.80
CA LEU A 99 -15.59 8.47 4.73
C LEU A 99 -16.48 9.67 5.09
N GLY A 100 -16.81 9.85 6.38
CA GLY A 100 -17.57 11.01 6.89
C GLY A 100 -16.74 12.26 7.19
N SER A 101 -15.41 12.21 7.02
CA SER A 101 -14.50 13.33 7.33
C SER A 101 -13.41 13.48 6.25
N PRO A 102 -13.73 14.12 5.11
CA PRO A 102 -12.82 14.22 3.98
C PRO A 102 -11.54 15.01 4.30
N VAL A 103 -11.62 16.00 5.20
CA VAL A 103 -10.46 16.79 5.62
C VAL A 103 -9.46 15.93 6.38
N ALA A 104 -9.91 15.14 7.35
CA ALA A 104 -9.04 14.24 8.10
C ALA A 104 -8.44 13.15 7.20
N GLN A 105 -9.25 12.59 6.30
CA GLN A 105 -8.80 11.61 5.32
C GLN A 105 -7.65 12.16 4.45
N LEU A 106 -7.84 13.35 3.86
CA LEU A 106 -6.81 13.99 3.04
C LEU A 106 -5.56 14.34 3.85
N ALA A 107 -5.73 14.86 5.06
CA ALA A 107 -4.61 15.21 5.94
C ALA A 107 -3.74 14.00 6.28
N TYR A 108 -4.34 12.88 6.67
CA TYR A 108 -3.57 11.67 7.02
C TYR A 108 -2.92 11.01 5.80
N LEU A 109 -3.63 10.91 4.66
CA LEU A 109 -3.07 10.32 3.44
C LEU A 109 -1.94 11.18 2.86
N SER A 110 -2.07 12.50 2.87
CA SER A 110 -0.99 13.40 2.45
C SER A 110 0.20 13.35 3.40
N ALA A 111 -0.03 13.32 4.72
CA ALA A 111 1.02 13.24 5.72
C ALA A 111 1.87 11.95 5.57
N ILE A 112 1.23 10.78 5.47
CA ILE A 112 1.98 9.51 5.30
C ILE A 112 2.70 9.46 3.95
N THR A 113 2.10 9.98 2.89
CA THR A 113 2.73 10.03 1.56
C THR A 113 3.97 10.93 1.58
N LEU A 114 3.87 12.12 2.18
CA LEU A 114 5.00 13.02 2.34
C LEU A 114 6.10 12.38 3.18
N LEU A 115 5.74 11.77 4.32
CA LEU A 115 6.69 11.07 5.18
C LEU A 115 7.40 9.93 4.42
N GLY A 116 6.67 9.17 3.61
CA GLY A 116 7.24 8.12 2.76
C GLY A 116 8.22 8.65 1.73
N VAL A 117 7.88 9.75 1.05
CA VAL A 117 8.80 10.41 0.10
C VAL A 117 10.08 10.86 0.81
N LEU A 118 9.97 11.48 1.99
CA LEU A 118 11.12 11.90 2.79
C LEU A 118 12.00 10.72 3.22
N VAL A 119 11.39 9.61 3.64
CA VAL A 119 12.12 8.40 4.02
C VAL A 119 12.82 7.76 2.81
N VAL A 120 12.14 7.65 1.68
CA VAL A 120 12.74 7.16 0.43
C VAL A 120 13.92 8.04 0.04
N ALA A 121 13.75 9.36 -0.01
CA ALA A 121 14.82 10.31 -0.32
C ALA A 121 16.01 10.17 0.64
N ALA A 122 15.74 9.99 1.94
CA ALA A 122 16.78 9.76 2.93
C ALA A 122 17.56 8.45 2.71
N LEU A 123 16.88 7.39 2.27
CA LEU A 123 17.46 6.05 2.07
C LEU A 123 18.17 5.88 0.73
N LEU A 124 17.81 6.67 -0.28
CA LEU A 124 18.50 6.72 -1.57
C LEU A 124 19.91 7.35 -1.50
N VAL A 125 20.31 7.90 -0.35
CA VAL A 125 21.69 8.35 -0.12
C VAL A 125 22.61 7.12 0.02
N PRO A 126 23.63 6.93 -0.84
CA PRO A 126 24.45 5.71 -0.87
C PRO A 126 25.12 5.35 0.46
N ALA A 127 25.48 6.36 1.27
CA ALA A 127 26.07 6.16 2.59
C ALA A 127 25.12 5.44 3.57
N ARG A 128 23.79 5.58 3.39
CA ARG A 128 22.76 5.03 4.29
C ARG A 128 22.39 3.57 4.03
N SER A 129 22.89 2.99 2.95
CA SER A 129 22.72 1.55 2.63
C SER A 129 23.70 0.64 3.38
N SER A 130 24.60 1.21 4.19
CA SER A 130 25.63 0.44 4.92
C SER A 130 25.06 -0.52 5.98
N PRO A 131 25.74 -1.67 6.17
CA PRO A 131 25.81 -2.52 7.35
C PRO A 131 25.37 -1.95 8.69
N ARG A 132 26.01 -0.82 8.96
CA ARG A 132 26.07 -0.15 10.26
C ARG A 132 24.81 0.65 10.57
N LEU A 133 24.08 1.06 9.54
CA LEU A 133 22.91 1.93 9.66
C LEU A 133 21.58 1.14 9.68
N ARG A 134 21.63 -0.16 9.99
CA ARG A 134 20.43 -1.01 10.12
C ARG A 134 19.44 -0.46 11.15
N HIS A 135 19.94 0.06 12.28
CA HIS A 135 19.13 0.58 13.37
C HIS A 135 18.40 1.85 12.94
N LEU A 136 19.09 2.71 12.18
CA LEU A 136 18.48 3.89 11.58
C LEU A 136 17.36 3.50 10.61
N ARG A 137 17.60 2.53 9.71
CA ARG A 137 16.58 2.07 8.75
C ARG A 137 15.36 1.48 9.47
N ALA A 138 15.58 0.57 10.41
CA ALA A 138 14.50 -0.01 11.21
C ALA A 138 13.74 1.07 11.97
N GLY A 139 14.45 2.02 12.59
CA GLY A 139 13.84 3.16 13.30
C GLY A 139 12.97 4.04 12.38
N LEU A 140 13.42 4.31 11.15
CA LEU A 140 12.64 5.08 10.18
C LEU A 140 11.34 4.35 9.81
N PHE A 141 11.42 3.06 9.44
CA PHE A 141 10.24 2.28 9.07
C PHE A 141 9.27 2.06 10.23
N VAL A 142 9.78 1.76 11.43
CA VAL A 142 8.96 1.63 12.64
C VAL A 142 8.30 2.96 12.98
N SER A 143 9.01 4.09 12.88
CA SER A 143 8.42 5.42 13.09
C SER A 143 7.31 5.73 12.09
N MET A 144 7.50 5.37 10.82
CA MET A 144 6.44 5.49 9.82
C MET A 144 5.20 4.66 10.21
N GLY A 145 5.37 3.40 10.60
CA GLY A 145 4.26 2.56 11.07
C GLY A 145 3.58 3.14 12.32
N LEU A 146 4.35 3.58 13.31
CA LEU A 146 3.83 4.16 14.56
C LEU A 146 3.07 5.48 14.34
N SER A 147 3.36 6.21 13.26
CA SER A 147 2.57 7.39 12.89
C SER A 147 1.08 7.05 12.69
N GLY A 148 0.75 5.79 12.40
CA GLY A 148 -0.61 5.26 12.27
C GLY A 148 -1.40 5.21 13.58
N VAL A 149 -0.76 5.35 14.74
CA VAL A 149 -1.46 5.40 16.04
C VAL A 149 -2.40 6.60 16.10
N VAL A 150 -1.98 7.76 15.58
CA VAL A 150 -2.79 8.98 15.59
C VAL A 150 -4.09 8.83 14.76
N PRO A 151 -4.05 8.45 13.47
CA PRO A 151 -5.29 8.22 12.71
C PRO A 151 -6.10 7.06 13.25
N ALA A 152 -5.49 6.02 13.84
CA ALA A 152 -6.22 4.92 14.45
C ALA A 152 -7.06 5.36 15.66
N LEU A 153 -6.49 6.16 16.57
CA LEU A 153 -7.21 6.71 17.72
C LEU A 153 -8.31 7.69 17.28
N HIS A 154 -8.04 8.52 16.27
CA HIS A 154 -9.05 9.42 15.72
C HIS A 154 -10.19 8.65 15.02
N ALA A 155 -9.87 7.61 14.26
CA ALA A 155 -10.86 6.72 13.64
C ALA A 155 -11.74 6.02 14.69
N LEU A 156 -11.13 5.56 15.80
CA LEU A 156 -11.82 4.93 16.92
C LEU A 156 -12.81 5.90 17.58
N TRP A 157 -12.39 7.16 17.78
CA TRP A 157 -13.24 8.19 18.34
C TRP A 157 -14.44 8.52 17.43
N LEU A 158 -14.21 8.64 16.12
CA LEU A 158 -15.27 8.95 15.15
C LEU A 158 -16.27 7.81 14.93
N ASN A 159 -15.82 6.56 14.99
CA ASN A 159 -16.63 5.39 14.68
C ASN A 159 -16.91 4.55 15.95
N TRP A 160 -17.05 5.23 17.08
CA TRP A 160 -17.33 4.58 18.36
C TRP A 160 -18.67 3.82 18.32
N GLY A 161 -18.69 2.62 18.89
CA GLY A 161 -19.87 1.75 18.93
C GLY A 161 -19.98 0.75 17.78
N HIS A 162 -19.08 0.79 16.79
CA HIS A 162 -19.07 -0.17 15.67
C HIS A 162 -18.09 -1.34 15.94
N PRO A 163 -18.57 -2.58 16.15
CA PRO A 163 -17.72 -3.73 16.47
C PRO A 163 -16.70 -4.06 15.38
N GLU A 164 -17.03 -3.79 14.13
CA GLU A 164 -16.18 -4.00 12.96
C GLU A 164 -14.95 -3.09 13.00
N CYS A 165 -15.09 -1.87 13.53
CA CYS A 165 -13.96 -0.96 13.74
C CYS A 165 -13.03 -1.48 14.85
N TYR A 166 -13.57 -2.03 15.94
CA TYR A 166 -12.76 -2.62 17.01
C TYR A 166 -11.99 -3.86 16.51
N LEU A 167 -12.67 -4.73 15.75
CA LEU A 167 -12.05 -5.92 15.17
C LEU A 167 -10.96 -5.55 14.16
N ALA A 168 -11.24 -4.63 13.24
CA ALA A 168 -10.25 -4.15 12.29
C ALA A 168 -9.05 -3.51 13.01
N LEU A 169 -9.29 -2.65 14.00
CA LEU A 169 -8.22 -2.05 14.81
C LEU A 169 -7.39 -3.10 15.54
N SER A 170 -8.01 -4.15 16.10
CA SER A 170 -7.29 -5.23 16.77
C SER A 170 -6.35 -5.99 15.81
N LEU A 171 -6.78 -6.20 14.56
CA LEU A 171 -5.94 -6.80 13.52
C LEU A 171 -4.82 -5.87 13.07
N GLU A 172 -5.07 -4.55 12.98
CA GLU A 172 -4.01 -3.56 12.70
C GLU A 172 -2.97 -3.51 13.83
N LEU A 173 -3.41 -3.63 15.09
CA LEU A 173 -2.49 -3.75 16.23
C LEU A 173 -1.69 -5.05 16.18
N ALA A 174 -2.35 -6.18 15.86
CA ALA A 174 -1.67 -7.46 15.68
C ALA A 174 -0.62 -7.41 14.55
N MET A 175 -0.98 -6.82 13.40
CA MET A 175 -0.05 -6.54 12.31
C MET A 175 1.12 -5.67 12.80
N GLY A 176 0.85 -4.58 13.53
CA GLY A 176 1.89 -3.70 14.07
C GLY A 176 2.87 -4.44 14.98
N LEU A 177 2.37 -5.33 15.83
CA LEU A 177 3.20 -6.20 16.68
C LEU A 177 4.03 -7.19 15.84
N VAL A 178 3.43 -7.84 14.84
CA VAL A 178 4.14 -8.75 13.93
C VAL A 178 5.28 -8.04 13.20
N TYR A 179 5.05 -6.83 12.69
CA TYR A 179 6.10 -6.02 12.06
C TYR A 179 7.18 -5.57 13.05
N ALA A 180 6.79 -5.15 14.25
CA ALA A 180 7.75 -4.77 15.29
C ALA A 180 8.64 -5.96 15.69
N THR A 181 8.06 -7.15 15.84
CA THR A 181 8.81 -8.40 16.07
C THR A 181 9.75 -8.70 14.91
N GLY A 182 9.30 -8.59 13.67
CA GLY A 182 10.15 -8.77 12.49
C GLY A 182 11.32 -7.79 12.47
N ALA A 183 11.07 -6.50 12.71
CA ALA A 183 12.11 -5.49 12.83
C ALA A 183 13.10 -5.83 13.97
N GLY A 184 12.61 -6.36 15.08
CA GLY A 184 13.41 -6.88 16.18
C GLY A 184 14.37 -7.98 15.74
N PHE A 185 13.89 -9.00 15.02
CA PHE A 185 14.74 -10.06 14.45
C PHE A 185 15.80 -9.49 13.51
N TYR A 186 15.39 -8.64 12.55
CA TYR A 186 16.28 -8.00 11.59
C TYR A 186 17.40 -7.19 12.26
N VAL A 187 17.07 -6.46 13.32
CA VAL A 187 18.05 -5.67 14.08
C VAL A 187 18.97 -6.55 14.93
N ALA A 188 18.40 -7.50 15.67
CA ALA A 188 19.13 -8.32 16.65
C ALA A 188 20.02 -9.39 16.01
N ARG A 189 19.73 -9.78 14.75
CA ARG A 189 20.38 -10.89 14.02
C ARG A 189 20.29 -12.23 14.75
N VAL A 190 19.12 -12.50 15.31
CA VAL A 190 18.82 -13.77 15.97
C VAL A 190 18.02 -14.64 14.99
N PRO A 191 18.28 -15.95 14.88
CA PRO A 191 19.15 -16.77 15.73
C PRO A 191 20.62 -16.89 15.29
N GLU A 192 21.02 -16.36 14.13
CA GLU A 192 22.36 -16.55 13.58
C GLU A 192 23.49 -15.97 14.46
N ARG A 193 23.18 -14.95 15.27
CA ARG A 193 24.09 -14.40 16.28
C ARG A 193 24.40 -15.41 17.40
N TRP A 194 23.47 -16.30 17.72
CA TRP A 194 23.64 -17.27 18.82
C TRP A 194 24.42 -18.51 18.38
N ARG A 195 24.26 -18.93 17.12
CA ARG A 195 24.92 -20.10 16.56
C ARG A 195 25.43 -19.79 15.14
N PRO A 196 26.57 -19.10 15.01
CA PRO A 196 27.17 -18.80 13.71
C PRO A 196 27.42 -20.09 12.91
N GLY A 197 27.14 -20.10 11.60
CA GLY A 197 27.30 -21.25 10.73
C GLY A 197 26.09 -22.18 10.64
N MET A 198 25.19 -22.17 11.63
CA MET A 198 24.04 -23.09 11.65
C MET A 198 22.83 -22.60 10.85
N PHE A 199 22.70 -21.28 10.69
CA PHE A 199 21.57 -20.63 10.03
C PHE A 199 21.95 -19.98 8.70
N ASP A 200 23.06 -20.41 8.08
CA ASP A 200 23.63 -19.76 6.89
C ASP A 200 22.71 -19.89 5.65
N CYS A 201 21.96 -20.98 5.54
CA CYS A 201 21.05 -21.23 4.41
C CYS A 201 19.57 -21.00 4.75
N VAL A 202 19.12 -21.43 5.94
CA VAL A 202 17.70 -21.41 6.33
C VAL A 202 17.56 -20.94 7.77
N GLY A 203 16.55 -20.10 8.03
CA GLY A 203 16.14 -19.70 9.38
C GLY A 203 16.95 -18.54 9.98
N HIS A 204 17.78 -17.85 9.20
CA HIS A 204 18.41 -16.62 9.68
C HIS A 204 17.39 -15.47 9.81
N SER A 205 17.70 -14.48 10.63
CA SER A 205 16.83 -13.36 11.00
C SER A 205 16.15 -12.67 9.81
N HIS A 206 16.88 -12.49 8.71
CA HIS A 206 16.36 -11.82 7.52
C HIS A 206 15.29 -12.64 6.77
N GLN A 207 15.38 -13.98 6.77
CA GLN A 207 14.30 -14.83 6.27
C GLN A 207 13.06 -14.76 7.17
N ILE A 208 13.27 -14.82 8.49
CA ILE A 208 12.19 -14.67 9.48
C ILE A 208 11.49 -13.31 9.30
N PHE A 209 12.26 -12.25 9.11
CA PHE A 209 11.75 -10.91 8.83
C PHE A 209 10.81 -10.91 7.62
N HIS A 210 11.23 -11.48 6.48
CA HIS A 210 10.39 -11.56 5.28
C HIS A 210 9.09 -12.34 5.49
N VAL A 211 9.14 -13.46 6.22
CA VAL A 211 7.93 -14.23 6.57
C VAL A 211 6.98 -13.38 7.41
N LEU A 212 7.49 -12.66 8.41
CA LEU A 212 6.68 -11.79 9.26
C LEU A 212 6.12 -10.59 8.46
N VAL A 213 6.85 -10.06 7.47
CA VAL A 213 6.33 -9.04 6.55
C VAL A 213 5.11 -9.57 5.79
N LEU A 214 5.17 -10.81 5.28
CA LEU A 214 4.04 -11.44 4.59
C LEU A 214 2.84 -11.68 5.54
N VAL A 215 3.09 -12.20 6.75
CA VAL A 215 2.03 -12.42 7.75
C VAL A 215 1.35 -11.10 8.13
N GLY A 216 2.13 -10.04 8.32
CA GLY A 216 1.59 -8.70 8.58
C GLY A 216 0.73 -8.20 7.41
N ALA A 217 1.19 -8.36 6.17
CA ALA A 217 0.44 -7.96 4.98
C ALA A 217 -0.90 -8.71 4.85
N VAL A 218 -0.92 -10.01 5.14
CA VAL A 218 -2.16 -10.82 5.15
C VAL A 218 -3.10 -10.39 6.27
N THR A 219 -2.56 -10.11 7.46
CA THR A 219 -3.35 -9.60 8.59
C THR A 219 -4.00 -8.26 8.26
N HIS A 220 -3.25 -7.35 7.63
CA HIS A 220 -3.76 -6.06 7.15
C HIS A 220 -4.83 -6.22 6.07
N TYR A 221 -4.64 -7.17 5.15
CA TYR A 221 -5.64 -7.48 4.14
C TYR A 221 -6.97 -7.95 4.76
N ALA A 222 -6.89 -8.79 5.81
CA ALA A 222 -8.07 -9.23 6.56
C ALA A 222 -8.77 -8.07 7.27
N ALA A 223 -8.03 -7.17 7.92
CA ALA A 223 -8.57 -5.95 8.51
C ALA A 223 -9.30 -5.07 7.48
N THR A 224 -8.67 -4.89 6.31
CA THR A 224 -9.26 -4.15 5.17
C THR A 224 -10.55 -4.80 4.66
N ALA A 225 -10.61 -6.13 4.60
CA ALA A 225 -11.81 -6.85 4.18
C ALA A 225 -12.98 -6.62 5.14
N ILE A 226 -12.72 -6.59 6.44
CA ILE A 226 -13.73 -6.29 7.49
C ILE A 226 -14.26 -4.86 7.34
N LEU A 227 -13.38 -3.87 7.18
CA LEU A 227 -13.79 -2.47 6.99
C LEU A 227 -14.66 -2.29 5.74
N ILE A 228 -14.32 -3.00 4.67
CA ILE A 228 -15.09 -2.99 3.44
C ILE A 228 -16.49 -3.60 3.65
N GLY A 229 -16.57 -4.79 4.27
CA GLY A 229 -17.85 -5.44 4.55
C GLY A 229 -18.75 -4.58 5.42
N TRP A 230 -18.18 -3.91 6.43
CA TRP A 230 -18.89 -2.94 7.26
C TRP A 230 -19.48 -1.79 6.44
N ARG A 231 -18.69 -1.19 5.54
CA ARG A 231 -19.18 -0.09 4.70
C ARG A 231 -20.22 -0.54 3.68
N ASP A 232 -20.07 -1.74 3.11
CA ASP A 232 -21.06 -2.31 2.20
C ASP A 232 -22.40 -2.52 2.92
N ALA A 233 -22.37 -3.03 4.16
CA ALA A 233 -23.57 -3.24 4.96
C ALA A 233 -24.30 -1.92 5.27
N LEU A 234 -23.56 -0.86 5.63
CA LEU A 234 -24.13 0.47 5.84
C LEU A 234 -24.76 1.04 4.56
N ALA A 235 -24.10 0.88 3.41
CA ALA A 235 -24.61 1.35 2.13
C ALA A 235 -25.89 0.61 1.70
N ALA A 236 -25.95 -0.70 1.94
CA ALA A 236 -27.13 -1.51 1.68
C ALA A 236 -28.31 -1.10 2.57
N ALA A 237 -28.06 -0.90 3.87
CA ALA A 237 -29.09 -0.45 4.82
C ALA A 237 -29.65 0.94 4.45
N ALA A 238 -28.80 1.88 4.05
CA ALA A 238 -29.23 3.20 3.59
C ALA A 238 -30.08 3.14 2.31
N SER A 239 -29.72 2.25 1.38
CA SER A 239 -30.47 2.06 0.12
C SER A 239 -31.84 1.40 0.34
N ALA A 240 -32.03 0.63 1.41
CA ALA A 240 -33.30 0.00 1.76
C ALA A 240 -34.30 0.96 2.45
N LEU A 241 -33.84 2.14 2.89
CA LEU A 241 -34.66 3.17 3.54
C LEU A 241 -35.18 4.26 2.58
N LEU A 242 -34.74 4.22 1.31
CA LEU A 242 -35.14 5.12 0.22
C LEU A 242 -36.16 4.44 -0.70
#